data_AF-A0A4Y7SYC1-F1
#
_entry.id   AF-A0A4Y7SYC1-F1
#
_cell.length_a   1.000
_cell.length_b   1.000
_cell.length_c   1.000
_cell.angle_alpha   90.00
_cell.angle_beta   90.00
_cell.angle_gamma   90.00
#
_symmetry.space_group_name_H-M   'P 1'
#
loop_
_entity.id
_entity.type
_entity.pdbx_description
1 polymer ?
#
loop_
_entity_poly.entity_id
_entity_poly.type
_entity_poly.pdbx_seq_one_letter_code
_entity_poly.pdbx_strand_id
1 'polypeptide(L)'
;MKNSRLVAEFREIDSYKTDSEEDSDWDDTGRPTLAQTEFDNSILKMGRALVQAAQANPIVEGMNEIPRITMCLTRLDPTITDGPEADPRIGRTIEMLKEMGVEVQLGERVGQELVLPSSVRDEGEVSLVPSQRINLDLSVLIALISEMTHAPLPTSVEDANKRFIPPKEYLEWKQTRRKKANKDSSFKGLEDEDLTIDDLPQDLATHSRALTHQLLGEMGRSMIQEIRSRIDEARPGLTPDVEFWITTEARDRCIRIVSKIGAINEKRRAYALFCIDPSDPSQRLSLEKAEEVFWQNSRFNKTLPLFPLRFHSSSLPPENSIFADRVNRHSFFKELAGTCQHILDQEIIPHPNARPSPQFQFISQRTPFPSHPSQHYDANGNAVQSSEPLTAISDPPMVDLTGSADEEIQRAVVTKANPRLTAHTVESMLWGAELGWTTLTANRTSVRAILKETRVARVLGKLEGLGLNSREKEQAEGAGGKGQISQVAAVWIVDPRSLAEQMCGQSLYGSSA
;
A
#
# COMPACT_ATOMS: atom_id res chain seq x y z
N MET A 1 19.06 13.72 -3.77
CA MET A 1 19.77 14.85 -3.15
C MET A 1 19.54 16.11 -3.99
N LYS A 2 19.27 17.30 -3.43
CA LYS A 2 19.13 18.56 -4.18
C LYS A 2 20.26 19.53 -3.87
N ASN A 3 20.55 20.47 -4.77
CA ASN A 3 21.52 21.55 -4.56
C ASN A 3 21.25 22.34 -3.27
N SER A 4 20.04 22.87 -3.07
CA SER A 4 19.70 23.67 -1.87
C SER A 4 20.02 22.98 -0.54
N ARG A 5 19.87 21.65 -0.48
CA ARG A 5 20.19 20.91 0.74
C ARG A 5 21.69 20.71 0.93
N LEU A 6 22.44 20.48 -0.14
CA LEU A 6 23.90 20.39 -0.06
C LEU A 6 24.53 21.76 0.25
N VAL A 7 23.98 22.83 -0.32
CA VAL A 7 24.35 24.22 0.00
C VAL A 7 24.05 24.55 1.47
N ALA A 8 22.92 24.07 2.02
CA ALA A 8 22.64 24.23 3.44
C ALA A 8 23.67 23.51 4.32
N GLU A 9 24.05 22.28 3.98
CA GLU A 9 25.12 21.54 4.69
C GLU A 9 26.46 22.29 4.60
N PHE A 10 26.79 22.87 3.45
CA PHE A 10 28.00 23.66 3.32
C PHE A 10 27.99 24.94 4.16
N ARG A 11 26.87 25.66 4.20
CA ARG A 11 26.70 26.84 5.06
C ARG A 11 26.79 26.50 6.53
N GLU A 12 26.26 25.34 6.92
CA GLU A 12 26.41 24.82 8.28
C GLU A 12 27.90 24.58 8.60
N ILE A 13 28.65 23.91 7.71
CA ILE A 13 30.09 23.70 7.88
C ILE A 13 30.86 25.03 7.98
N ASP A 14 30.54 26.00 7.13
CA ASP A 14 31.20 27.31 7.11
C ASP A 14 30.87 28.14 8.35
N SER A 15 29.67 27.99 8.93
CA SER A 15 29.24 28.73 10.12
C SER A 15 30.07 28.38 11.37
N TYR A 16 30.68 27.19 11.40
CA TYR A 16 31.56 26.76 12.48
C TYR A 16 33.02 27.21 12.29
N LYS A 17 33.37 27.84 11.16
CA LYS A 17 34.72 28.35 10.86
C LYS A 17 34.93 29.81 11.23
N THR A 18 33.92 30.50 11.78
CA THR A 18 33.99 31.94 12.07
C THR A 18 34.35 32.31 13.51
N ASP A 19 34.57 31.36 14.41
CA ASP A 19 35.13 31.69 15.73
C ASP A 19 36.63 31.97 15.57
N SER A 20 36.94 33.25 15.64
CA SER A 20 38.26 33.84 15.44
C SER A 20 39.20 33.37 16.55
N GLU A 21 40.38 32.92 16.14
CA GLU A 21 41.53 32.68 17.00
C GLU A 21 41.96 33.99 17.68
N GLU A 22 41.42 34.30 18.85
CA GLU A 22 41.94 35.31 19.79
C GLU A 22 41.22 35.13 21.15
N ASP A 23 41.66 34.16 21.97
CA ASP A 23 41.85 34.34 23.43
C ASP A 23 42.27 33.05 24.18
N SER A 24 43.50 33.11 24.71
CA SER A 24 44.01 32.55 25.98
C SER A 24 44.08 31.03 26.24
N ASP A 25 45.33 30.58 26.44
CA ASP A 25 45.83 29.45 27.23
C ASP A 25 44.97 29.02 28.44
N TRP A 26 43.99 28.14 28.23
CA TRP A 26 43.41 27.35 29.32
C TRP A 26 43.11 25.90 28.87
N ASP A 27 44.00 25.01 29.28
CA ASP A 27 43.85 23.57 29.49
C ASP A 27 43.05 22.72 28.49
N ASP A 28 43.85 21.98 27.71
CA ASP A 28 43.61 20.63 27.22
C ASP A 28 42.74 19.75 28.16
N THR A 29 41.45 19.62 27.82
CA THR A 29 40.67 18.39 28.08
C THR A 29 39.50 18.25 27.07
N GLY A 30 39.77 17.60 25.94
CA GLY A 30 38.84 16.63 25.31
C GLY A 30 37.41 17.06 24.91
N ARG A 31 37.13 18.34 24.62
CA ARG A 31 35.85 18.72 23.97
C ARG A 31 35.88 18.37 22.47
N PRO A 32 34.93 17.58 21.95
CA PRO A 32 34.79 17.38 20.51
C PRO A 32 34.49 18.73 19.85
N THR A 33 35.40 19.22 19.02
CA THR A 33 35.15 20.40 18.20
C THR A 33 34.09 20.07 17.15
N LEU A 34 32.99 20.83 17.12
CA LEU A 34 31.93 20.70 16.12
C LEU A 34 32.37 21.17 14.72
N ALA A 35 33.48 21.91 14.63
CA ALA A 35 34.05 22.35 13.38
C ALA A 35 34.65 21.17 12.60
N GLN A 36 34.12 20.89 11.41
CA GLN A 36 34.73 19.93 10.48
C GLN A 36 36.05 20.49 9.96
N THR A 37 37.15 19.75 10.20
CA THR A 37 38.49 20.09 9.71
C THR A 37 38.67 19.79 8.22
N GLU A 38 37.91 18.83 7.69
CA GLU A 38 37.99 18.37 6.29
C GLU A 38 36.68 18.65 5.52
N PHE A 39 36.78 18.75 4.20
CA PHE A 39 35.62 18.91 3.32
C PHE A 39 34.84 17.59 3.24
N ASP A 40 33.89 17.39 4.15
CA ASP A 40 33.22 16.09 4.31
C ASP A 40 31.70 16.18 4.53
N ASN A 41 30.94 16.22 3.43
CA ASN A 41 29.47 16.27 3.46
C ASN A 41 28.81 14.88 3.54
N SER A 42 27.49 14.88 3.72
CA SER A 42 26.70 13.65 3.88
C SER A 42 26.81 12.68 2.68
N ILE A 43 27.01 13.18 1.46
CA ILE A 43 27.12 12.36 0.25
C ILE A 43 28.48 11.65 0.23
N LEU A 44 29.57 12.34 0.61
CA LEU A 44 30.90 11.72 0.69
C LEU A 44 30.95 10.63 1.76
N LYS A 45 30.33 10.87 2.93
CA LYS A 45 30.18 9.86 3.99
C LYS A 45 29.43 8.62 3.48
N MET A 46 28.35 8.83 2.74
CA MET A 46 27.58 7.74 2.12
C MET A 46 28.42 6.98 1.08
N GLY A 47 29.17 7.68 0.23
CA GLY A 47 30.06 7.06 -0.75
C GLY A 47 31.10 6.15 -0.09
N ARG A 48 31.79 6.62 0.96
CA ARG A 48 32.76 5.80 1.72
C ARG A 48 32.12 4.58 2.37
N ALA A 49 30.95 4.75 2.97
CA ALA A 49 30.22 3.63 3.57
C ALA A 49 29.86 2.54 2.54
N LEU A 50 29.46 2.94 1.33
CA LEU A 50 29.18 2.00 0.24
C LEU A 50 30.43 1.29 -0.25
N VAL A 51 31.55 2.02 -0.42
CA VAL A 51 32.84 1.42 -0.82
C VAL A 51 33.31 0.41 0.21
N GLN A 52 33.24 0.75 1.50
CA GLN A 52 33.58 -0.16 2.59
C GLN A 52 32.66 -1.39 2.59
N ALA A 53 31.36 -1.21 2.36
CA ALA A 53 30.42 -2.32 2.27
C ALA A 53 30.72 -3.24 1.07
N ALA A 54 31.05 -2.68 -0.09
CA ALA A 54 31.44 -3.47 -1.26
C ALA A 54 32.72 -4.27 -1.01
N GLN A 55 33.73 -3.66 -0.37
CA GLN A 55 34.97 -4.35 0.01
C GLN A 55 34.73 -5.50 1.00
N ALA A 56 33.78 -5.35 1.92
CA ALA A 56 33.43 -6.38 2.88
C ALA A 56 32.58 -7.52 2.30
N ASN A 57 32.04 -7.38 1.08
CA ASN A 57 31.10 -8.32 0.47
C ASN A 57 31.47 -8.59 -1.01
N PRO A 58 32.52 -9.38 -1.31
CA PRO A 58 32.90 -9.75 -2.68
C PRO A 58 31.84 -10.63 -3.37
N ILE A 59 31.78 -10.59 -4.69
CA ILE A 59 30.72 -11.22 -5.51
C ILE A 59 30.80 -12.75 -5.51
N VAL A 60 32.02 -13.31 -5.51
CA VAL A 60 32.26 -14.76 -5.58
C VAL A 60 33.22 -15.18 -4.46
N GLU A 61 32.85 -16.18 -3.67
CA GLU A 61 33.73 -16.74 -2.65
C GLU A 61 35.03 -17.26 -3.28
N GLY A 62 36.17 -16.64 -2.91
CA GLY A 62 37.50 -17.01 -3.40
C GLY A 62 38.07 -16.12 -4.53
N MET A 63 37.26 -15.24 -5.14
CA MET A 63 37.76 -14.18 -6.04
C MET A 63 37.55 -12.81 -5.38
N ASN A 64 38.62 -12.00 -5.28
CA ASN A 64 38.59 -10.65 -4.70
C ASN A 64 37.86 -9.62 -5.61
N GLU A 65 36.78 -10.02 -6.27
CA GLU A 65 36.00 -9.16 -7.15
C GLU A 65 35.00 -8.35 -6.31
N ILE A 66 35.24 -7.03 -6.26
CA ILE A 66 34.47 -6.08 -5.44
C ILE A 66 33.28 -5.56 -6.27
N PRO A 67 32.06 -5.50 -5.70
CA PRO A 67 30.90 -4.91 -6.36
C PRO A 67 31.17 -3.47 -6.83
N ARG A 68 30.84 -3.18 -8.10
CA ARG A 68 30.86 -1.83 -8.65
C ARG A 68 29.70 -1.02 -8.06
N ILE A 69 29.99 0.20 -7.61
CA ILE A 69 29.00 1.08 -6.99
C ILE A 69 28.62 2.19 -7.96
N THR A 70 27.32 2.35 -8.19
CA THR A 70 26.77 3.46 -8.97
C THR A 70 25.80 4.26 -8.10
N MET A 71 26.09 5.55 -7.90
CA MET A 71 25.24 6.50 -7.16
C MET A 71 24.47 7.40 -8.12
N CYS A 72 23.14 7.30 -8.08
CA CYS A 72 22.24 8.13 -8.89
C CYS A 72 21.77 9.36 -8.10
N LEU A 73 22.30 10.54 -8.43
CA LEU A 73 21.99 11.81 -7.79
C LEU A 73 21.02 12.61 -8.69
N THR A 74 19.79 12.11 -8.82
CA THR A 74 18.81 12.53 -9.85
C THR A 74 18.37 13.99 -9.81
N ARG A 75 18.61 14.71 -8.72
CA ARG A 75 18.19 16.11 -8.51
C ARG A 75 19.36 17.02 -8.15
N LEU A 76 20.59 16.52 -8.30
CA LEU A 76 21.80 17.29 -8.11
C LEU A 76 22.26 17.79 -9.48
N ASP A 77 22.47 19.08 -9.60
CA ASP A 77 22.87 19.71 -10.86
C ASP A 77 24.11 20.58 -10.63
N PRO A 78 25.31 20.12 -11.02
CA PRO A 78 26.54 20.89 -10.88
C PRO A 78 26.67 22.00 -11.94
N THR A 79 25.76 22.08 -12.91
CA THR A 79 25.82 23.07 -13.99
C THR A 79 25.17 24.41 -13.61
N ILE A 80 24.44 24.45 -12.49
CA ILE A 80 23.87 25.68 -11.94
C ILE A 80 25.02 26.58 -11.46
N THR A 81 25.26 27.65 -12.21
CA THR A 81 26.32 28.63 -11.97
C THR A 81 25.81 29.93 -11.34
N ASP A 82 24.51 30.20 -11.44
CA ASP A 82 23.88 31.42 -10.91
C ASP A 82 22.72 31.11 -9.94
N GLY A 83 22.56 31.97 -8.93
CA GLY A 83 21.47 31.91 -7.95
C GLY A 83 21.82 31.28 -6.60
N PRO A 84 20.86 31.19 -5.66
CA PRO A 84 21.11 30.75 -4.28
C PRO A 84 21.45 29.26 -4.15
N GLU A 85 21.27 28.49 -5.22
CA GLU A 85 21.59 27.06 -5.32
C GLU A 85 22.91 26.78 -6.07
N ALA A 86 23.59 27.83 -6.57
CA ALA A 86 24.90 27.72 -7.18
C ALA A 86 25.98 27.67 -6.09
N ASP A 87 26.71 26.57 -6.01
CA ASP A 87 27.90 26.46 -5.16
C ASP A 87 28.93 25.53 -5.82
N PRO A 88 30.17 25.99 -6.07
CA PRO A 88 31.19 25.20 -6.78
C PRO A 88 31.57 23.91 -6.04
N ARG A 89 31.33 23.83 -4.72
CA ARG A 89 31.61 22.64 -3.90
C ARG A 89 30.70 21.46 -4.24
N ILE A 90 29.58 21.70 -4.92
CA ILE A 90 28.73 20.64 -5.46
C ILE A 90 29.49 19.83 -6.51
N GLY A 91 30.15 20.52 -7.45
CA GLY A 91 31.01 19.89 -8.46
C GLY A 91 32.14 19.10 -7.81
N ARG A 92 32.84 19.70 -6.83
CA ARG A 92 33.92 19.05 -6.06
C ARG A 92 33.46 17.78 -5.35
N THR A 93 32.24 17.77 -4.80
CA THR A 93 31.67 16.58 -4.15
C THR A 93 31.52 15.42 -5.13
N ILE A 94 31.10 15.71 -6.37
CA ILE A 94 30.93 14.70 -7.42
C ILE A 94 32.28 14.16 -7.87
N GLU A 95 33.29 15.01 -7.99
CA GLU A 95 34.67 14.60 -8.32
C GLU A 95 35.24 13.66 -7.27
N MET A 96 35.12 14.00 -5.98
CA MET A 96 35.60 13.15 -4.89
C MET A 96 34.89 11.78 -4.85
N LEU A 97 33.59 11.71 -5.17
CA LEU A 97 32.90 10.42 -5.33
C LEU A 97 33.52 9.57 -6.43
N LYS A 98 33.84 10.18 -7.58
CA LYS A 98 34.48 9.49 -8.71
C LYS A 98 35.88 9.02 -8.36
N GLU A 99 36.66 9.83 -7.62
CA GLU A 99 37.98 9.45 -7.12
C GLU A 99 37.93 8.25 -6.16
N MET A 100 36.84 8.10 -5.40
CA MET A 100 36.59 6.93 -4.54
C MET A 100 36.17 5.67 -5.33
N GLY A 101 36.11 5.72 -6.66
CA GLY A 101 35.66 4.60 -7.50
C GLY A 101 34.15 4.44 -7.59
N VAL A 102 33.38 5.45 -7.15
CA VAL A 102 31.93 5.47 -7.28
C VAL A 102 31.54 6.08 -8.63
N GLU A 103 30.78 5.35 -9.41
CA GLU A 103 30.19 5.91 -10.63
C GLU A 103 29.02 6.83 -10.26
N VAL A 104 29.08 8.10 -10.67
CA VAL A 104 28.03 9.08 -10.37
C VAL A 104 27.20 9.35 -11.61
N GLN A 105 25.89 9.15 -11.52
CA GLN A 105 24.91 9.47 -12.56
C GLN A 105 24.02 10.63 -12.10
N LEU A 106 23.90 11.67 -12.94
CA LEU A 106 23.12 12.89 -12.68
C LEU A 106 21.85 12.90 -13.54
N GLY A 107 20.80 13.58 -13.07
CA GLY A 107 19.53 13.74 -13.80
C GLY A 107 18.57 12.54 -13.69
N GLU A 108 17.39 12.68 -14.31
CA GLU A 108 16.40 11.61 -14.42
C GLU A 108 16.78 10.65 -15.56
N ARG A 109 16.65 9.33 -15.34
CA ARG A 109 16.92 8.34 -16.39
C ARG A 109 15.86 8.48 -17.49
N VAL A 110 16.26 9.01 -18.64
CA VAL A 110 15.43 9.03 -19.84
C VAL A 110 15.52 7.65 -20.50
N GLY A 111 14.44 6.86 -20.41
CA GLY A 111 14.09 5.86 -21.40
C GLY A 111 14.91 4.56 -21.53
N GLN A 112 16.03 4.36 -20.82
CA GLN A 112 16.74 3.08 -20.83
C GLN A 112 16.86 2.47 -19.44
N GLU A 113 15.99 1.48 -19.24
CA GLU A 113 16.25 0.25 -18.50
C GLU A 113 16.89 0.40 -17.11
N LEU A 114 16.03 0.28 -16.09
CA LEU A 114 16.30 -0.72 -15.06
C LEU A 114 16.35 -2.10 -15.76
N VAL A 115 17.44 -2.41 -16.47
CA VAL A 115 17.86 -3.80 -16.59
C VAL A 115 18.24 -4.15 -15.16
N LEU A 116 17.24 -4.57 -14.37
CA LEU A 116 17.49 -5.65 -13.43
C LEU A 116 18.32 -6.63 -14.25
N PRO A 117 19.57 -6.96 -13.87
CA PRO A 117 20.38 -7.90 -14.64
C PRO A 117 19.43 -9.01 -14.99
N SER A 118 19.14 -9.20 -16.29
CA SER A 118 18.17 -10.19 -16.72
C SER A 118 18.59 -11.42 -15.97
N SER A 119 17.78 -11.84 -14.98
CA SER A 119 18.20 -12.94 -14.15
C SER A 119 18.47 -14.02 -15.17
N VAL A 120 19.73 -14.44 -15.24
CA VAL A 120 20.03 -15.72 -15.83
C VAL A 120 19.12 -16.61 -15.03
N ARG A 121 17.99 -17.00 -15.62
CA ARG A 121 16.93 -17.73 -14.94
C ARG A 121 17.66 -18.93 -14.38
N ASP A 122 17.93 -18.89 -13.09
CA ASP A 122 18.59 -20.00 -12.42
C ASP A 122 17.65 -21.17 -12.70
N GLU A 123 18.17 -22.22 -13.33
CA GLU A 123 17.40 -23.41 -13.65
C GLU A 123 17.04 -24.09 -12.31
N GLY A 124 15.98 -23.58 -11.68
CA GLY A 124 15.63 -23.81 -10.28
C GLY A 124 14.74 -22.73 -9.64
N GLU A 125 14.46 -21.62 -10.32
CA GLU A 125 13.64 -20.54 -9.75
C GLU A 125 12.19 -21.00 -9.47
N VAL A 126 11.83 -21.01 -8.18
CA VAL A 126 10.49 -21.35 -7.70
C VAL A 126 9.47 -20.38 -8.29
N SER A 127 8.52 -20.90 -9.06
CA SER A 127 7.45 -20.08 -9.62
C SER A 127 6.40 -19.79 -8.55
N LEU A 128 6.18 -18.52 -8.23
CA LEU A 128 5.13 -18.12 -7.29
C LEU A 128 3.81 -17.92 -8.04
N VAL A 129 2.79 -18.68 -7.67
CA VAL A 129 1.45 -18.63 -8.26
C VAL A 129 0.41 -18.21 -7.23
N PRO A 130 -0.64 -17.47 -7.61
CA PRO A 130 -1.76 -17.21 -6.70
C PRO A 130 -2.47 -18.50 -6.29
N SER A 131 -3.02 -18.52 -5.07
CA SER A 131 -3.92 -19.58 -4.61
C SER A 131 -5.24 -19.56 -5.36
N GLN A 132 -5.99 -20.67 -5.24
CA GLN A 132 -7.35 -20.78 -5.78
C GLN A 132 -8.32 -19.77 -5.18
N ARG A 133 -8.19 -19.55 -3.87
CA ARG A 133 -9.00 -18.60 -3.13
C ARG A 133 -8.13 -17.39 -2.84
N ILE A 134 -8.51 -16.22 -3.34
CA ILE A 134 -7.74 -15.00 -3.22
C ILE A 134 -8.47 -14.07 -2.23
N ASN A 135 -7.78 -13.66 -1.19
CA ASN A 135 -8.31 -12.71 -0.22
C ASN A 135 -8.03 -11.26 -0.67
N LEU A 136 -9.07 -10.43 -0.75
CA LEU A 136 -8.98 -9.04 -1.18
C LEU A 136 -8.86 -8.09 0.01
N ASP A 137 -7.79 -7.30 0.03
CA ASP A 137 -7.67 -6.15 0.93
C ASP A 137 -8.51 -4.96 0.43
N LEU A 138 -8.87 -4.05 1.35
CA LEU A 138 -9.65 -2.85 1.04
C LEU A 138 -9.08 -2.04 -0.13
N SER A 139 -7.76 -1.90 -0.18
CA SER A 139 -7.11 -1.10 -1.24
C SER A 139 -7.40 -1.63 -2.65
N VAL A 140 -7.58 -2.94 -2.81
CA VAL A 140 -7.90 -3.57 -4.09
C VAL A 140 -9.38 -3.43 -4.42
N LEU A 141 -10.26 -3.47 -3.42
CA LEU A 141 -11.68 -3.18 -3.64
C LEU A 141 -11.88 -1.78 -4.20
N ILE A 142 -11.20 -0.79 -3.60
CA ILE A 142 -11.23 0.60 -4.08
C ILE A 142 -10.67 0.68 -5.51
N ALA A 143 -9.60 -0.07 -5.81
CA ALA A 143 -9.05 -0.14 -7.15
C ALA A 143 -10.01 -0.79 -8.17
N LEU A 144 -10.72 -1.85 -7.76
CA LEU A 144 -11.66 -2.60 -8.59
C LEU A 144 -12.92 -1.83 -8.93
N ILE A 145 -13.31 -0.82 -8.15
CA ILE A 145 -14.50 0.01 -8.43
C ILE A 145 -14.15 1.38 -9.00
N SER A 146 -12.88 1.78 -8.93
CA SER A 146 -12.39 3.09 -9.34
C SER A 146 -12.69 3.37 -10.81
N GLU A 147 -13.14 4.58 -11.10
CA GLU A 147 -13.43 4.98 -12.47
C GLU A 147 -12.19 4.94 -13.37
N MET A 148 -10.99 5.15 -12.82
CA MET A 148 -9.74 5.05 -13.59
C MET A 148 -9.48 3.65 -14.15
N THR A 149 -9.96 2.61 -13.45
CA THR A 149 -9.89 1.22 -13.90
C THR A 149 -10.89 0.97 -15.03
N HIS A 150 -12.08 1.57 -15.00
CA HIS A 150 -13.17 1.23 -15.92
C HIS A 150 -13.35 2.19 -17.10
N ALA A 151 -13.00 3.45 -16.95
CA ALA A 151 -13.19 4.48 -17.97
C ALA A 151 -12.38 4.17 -19.23
N PRO A 152 -12.81 4.64 -20.42
CA PRO A 152 -12.00 4.55 -21.63
C PRO A 152 -10.59 5.13 -21.42
N LEU A 153 -9.57 4.43 -21.93
CA LEU A 153 -8.19 4.91 -21.85
C LEU A 153 -8.02 6.20 -22.68
N PRO A 154 -7.14 7.12 -22.24
CA PRO A 154 -6.78 8.28 -23.05
C PRO A 154 -6.03 7.84 -24.31
N THR A 155 -6.17 8.62 -25.37
CA THR A 155 -5.53 8.35 -26.66
C THR A 155 -4.08 8.81 -26.72
N SER A 156 -3.67 9.72 -25.81
CA SER A 156 -2.30 10.23 -25.72
C SER A 156 -1.92 10.59 -24.28
N VAL A 157 -0.62 10.80 -24.05
CA VAL A 157 -0.09 11.25 -22.75
C VAL A 157 -0.61 12.64 -22.39
N GLU A 158 -0.79 13.50 -23.40
CA GLU A 158 -1.35 14.84 -23.25
C GLU A 158 -2.82 14.79 -22.81
N ASP A 159 -3.63 13.88 -23.38
CA ASP A 159 -5.01 13.65 -22.91
C ASP A 159 -5.02 13.15 -21.46
N ALA A 160 -4.11 12.25 -21.09
CA ALA A 160 -3.97 11.75 -19.72
C ALA A 160 -3.61 12.87 -18.71
N ASN A 161 -2.75 13.83 -19.11
CA ASN A 161 -2.40 14.98 -18.30
C ASN A 161 -3.59 15.93 -18.13
N LYS A 162 -4.38 16.18 -19.18
CA LYS A 162 -5.53 17.10 -19.15
C LYS A 162 -6.70 16.59 -18.29
N ARG A 163 -6.91 15.27 -18.20
CA ARG A 163 -8.05 14.67 -17.48
C ARG A 163 -8.14 15.03 -16.00
N PHE A 164 -7.01 15.21 -15.33
CA PHE A 164 -6.97 15.46 -13.88
C PHE A 164 -6.68 16.92 -13.52
N ILE A 165 -6.77 17.83 -14.50
CA ILE A 165 -6.73 19.27 -14.24
C ILE A 165 -8.13 19.69 -13.77
N PRO A 166 -8.27 20.23 -12.54
CA PRO A 166 -9.58 20.61 -12.05
C PRO A 166 -10.20 21.73 -12.89
N PRO A 167 -11.54 21.79 -12.97
CA PRO A 167 -12.25 22.89 -13.65
C PRO A 167 -11.86 24.26 -13.09
N LYS A 168 -11.90 25.30 -13.92
CA LYS A 168 -11.50 26.67 -13.55
C LYS A 168 -12.29 27.21 -12.38
N GLU A 169 -13.59 26.98 -12.37
CA GLU A 169 -14.52 27.37 -11.30
C GLU A 169 -14.06 26.82 -9.93
N TYR A 170 -13.52 25.60 -9.91
CA TYR A 170 -12.96 25.00 -8.69
C TYR A 170 -11.66 25.68 -8.27
N LEU A 171 -10.78 26.01 -9.22
CA LEU A 171 -9.54 26.74 -8.95
C LEU A 171 -9.84 28.13 -8.39
N GLU A 172 -10.77 28.87 -8.98
CA GLU A 172 -11.20 30.21 -8.55
C GLU A 172 -11.87 30.19 -7.17
N TRP A 173 -12.74 29.20 -6.91
CA TRP A 173 -13.34 29.01 -5.59
C TRP A 173 -12.26 28.77 -4.52
N LYS A 174 -11.30 27.88 -4.80
CA LYS A 174 -10.22 27.55 -3.85
C LYS A 174 -9.28 28.74 -3.63
N GLN A 175 -9.02 29.53 -4.67
CA GLN A 175 -8.27 30.79 -4.57
C GLN A 175 -9.00 31.82 -3.68
N THR A 176 -10.30 32.01 -3.89
CA THR A 176 -11.14 32.92 -3.07
C THR A 176 -11.10 32.53 -1.60
N ARG A 177 -11.08 31.23 -1.31
CA ARG A 177 -10.96 30.70 0.06
C ARG A 177 -9.57 30.94 0.66
N ARG A 178 -8.50 30.84 -0.13
CA ARG A 178 -7.12 31.14 0.31
C ARG A 178 -6.89 32.63 0.53
N LYS A 179 -7.44 33.49 -0.34
CA LYS A 179 -7.41 34.96 -0.18
C LYS A 179 -8.11 35.40 1.11
N LYS A 180 -9.25 34.78 1.45
CA LYS A 180 -9.96 35.01 2.72
C LYS A 180 -9.21 34.48 3.96
N ALA A 181 -8.22 33.60 3.80
CA ALA A 181 -7.46 32.99 4.89
C ALA A 181 -6.10 33.68 5.16
N ASN A 182 -5.88 34.90 4.66
CA ASN A 182 -4.65 35.69 4.89
C ASN A 182 -3.34 34.93 4.54
N LYS A 183 -3.29 34.30 3.36
CA LYS A 183 -2.04 33.78 2.81
C LYS A 183 -1.77 34.46 1.47
N ASP A 184 -0.78 35.36 1.48
CA ASP A 184 -0.23 35.96 0.27
C ASP A 184 0.15 34.87 -0.72
N SER A 185 -0.60 34.78 -1.81
CA SER A 185 -0.22 34.01 -2.98
C SER A 185 -0.64 34.79 -4.22
N SER A 186 0.37 35.38 -4.86
CA SER A 186 0.28 36.01 -6.16
C SER A 186 0.12 34.92 -7.23
N PHE A 187 -1.12 34.48 -7.45
CA PHE A 187 -1.45 33.69 -8.63
C PHE A 187 -2.05 34.63 -9.68
N LYS A 188 -1.31 34.87 -10.78
CA LYS A 188 -1.78 35.66 -11.92
C LYS A 188 -2.91 34.89 -12.62
N GLY A 189 -4.00 35.57 -12.97
CA GLY A 189 -5.07 34.98 -13.75
C GLY A 189 -4.53 34.42 -15.06
N LEU A 190 -4.88 33.17 -15.36
CA LEU A 190 -4.47 32.47 -16.57
C LEU A 190 -5.64 32.50 -17.56
N GLU A 191 -5.36 33.02 -18.76
CA GLU A 191 -6.26 33.00 -19.92
C GLU A 191 -6.40 31.57 -20.50
N ASP A 192 -7.34 31.41 -21.44
CA ASP A 192 -8.26 30.28 -21.45
C ASP A 192 -7.71 28.89 -21.88
N GLU A 193 -6.60 28.76 -22.61
CA GLU A 193 -6.43 27.56 -23.45
C GLU A 193 -5.33 26.55 -23.06
N ASP A 194 -4.37 26.88 -22.18
CA ASP A 194 -3.21 26.01 -21.91
C ASP A 194 -2.86 25.84 -20.42
N LEU A 195 -3.85 25.58 -19.56
CA LEU A 195 -3.56 25.20 -18.17
C LEU A 195 -2.84 23.85 -18.14
N THR A 196 -1.65 23.82 -17.57
CA THR A 196 -0.87 22.60 -17.33
C THR A 196 -0.90 22.21 -15.86
N ILE A 197 -0.45 20.98 -15.56
CA ILE A 197 -0.35 20.52 -14.16
C ILE A 197 0.66 21.35 -13.36
N ASP A 198 1.68 21.92 -14.03
CA ASP A 198 2.70 22.75 -13.39
C ASP A 198 2.17 24.13 -12.98
N ASP A 199 1.07 24.59 -13.59
CA ASP A 199 0.38 25.81 -13.21
C ASP A 199 -0.49 25.62 -11.95
N LEU A 200 -0.74 24.38 -11.52
CA LEU A 200 -1.57 24.11 -10.35
C LEU A 200 -0.80 24.41 -9.05
N PRO A 201 -1.51 24.82 -7.96
CA PRO A 201 -0.88 24.89 -6.65
C PRO A 201 -0.24 23.55 -6.26
N GLN A 202 0.91 23.59 -5.60
CA GLN A 202 1.76 22.42 -5.33
C GLN A 202 1.00 21.19 -4.78
N ASP A 203 -0.01 21.39 -3.93
CA ASP A 203 -0.87 20.33 -3.39
C ASP A 203 -1.72 19.64 -4.46
N LEU A 204 -2.37 20.42 -5.35
CA LEU A 204 -3.13 19.88 -6.47
C LEU A 204 -2.22 19.29 -7.54
N ALA A 205 -1.10 19.95 -7.85
CA ALA A 205 -0.15 19.48 -8.85
C ALA A 205 0.43 18.11 -8.46
N THR A 206 0.69 17.90 -7.17
CA THR A 206 1.17 16.60 -6.68
C THR A 206 0.11 15.51 -6.84
N HIS A 207 -1.14 15.81 -6.51
CA HIS A 207 -2.21 14.82 -6.62
C HIS A 207 -2.60 14.51 -8.07
N SER A 208 -2.67 15.54 -8.92
CA SER A 208 -2.97 15.41 -10.35
C SER A 208 -1.89 14.59 -11.06
N ARG A 209 -0.60 14.87 -10.81
CA ARG A 209 0.51 14.03 -11.32
C ARG A 209 0.40 12.58 -10.87
N ALA A 210 0.05 12.34 -9.61
CA ALA A 210 -0.09 10.98 -9.10
C ALA A 210 -1.22 10.22 -9.83
N LEU A 211 -2.36 10.86 -10.08
CA LEU A 211 -3.47 10.26 -10.83
C LEU A 211 -3.10 10.06 -12.31
N THR A 212 -2.43 11.02 -12.94
CA THR A 212 -1.94 10.86 -14.31
C THR A 212 -0.98 9.69 -14.43
N HIS A 213 -0.01 9.56 -13.51
CA HIS A 213 0.91 8.42 -13.51
C HIS A 213 0.19 7.08 -13.35
N GLN A 214 -0.86 7.02 -12.51
CA GLN A 214 -1.69 5.82 -12.39
C GLN A 214 -2.42 5.50 -13.70
N LEU A 215 -2.99 6.52 -14.38
CA LEU A 215 -3.67 6.35 -15.66
C LEU A 215 -2.71 5.94 -16.79
N LEU A 216 -1.50 6.52 -16.84
CA LEU A 216 -0.46 6.11 -17.77
C LEU A 216 -0.06 4.64 -17.56
N GLY A 217 -0.01 4.18 -16.30
CA GLY A 217 0.17 2.76 -15.98
C GLY A 217 -0.94 1.88 -16.56
N GLU A 218 -2.20 2.31 -16.41
CA GLU A 218 -3.37 1.61 -16.98
C GLU A 218 -3.37 1.57 -18.52
N MET A 219 -2.78 2.57 -19.20
CA MET A 219 -2.59 2.53 -20.65
C MET A 219 -1.61 1.45 -21.09
N GLY A 220 -0.59 1.17 -20.28
CA GLY A 220 0.41 0.14 -20.57
C GLY A 220 -0.14 -1.27 -20.33
N ARG A 221 -0.63 -1.53 -19.11
CA ARG A 221 -1.26 -2.80 -18.73
C ARG A 221 -2.24 -2.54 -17.59
N SER A 222 -3.50 -2.92 -17.77
CA SER A 222 -4.48 -2.70 -16.71
C SER A 222 -4.27 -3.65 -15.55
N MET A 223 -4.61 -3.20 -14.34
CA MET A 223 -4.62 -4.05 -13.15
C MET A 223 -5.49 -5.31 -13.36
N ILE A 224 -6.65 -5.16 -14.01
CA ILE A 224 -7.57 -6.27 -14.30
C ILE A 224 -6.92 -7.30 -15.25
N GLN A 225 -6.22 -6.85 -16.29
CA GLN A 225 -5.50 -7.71 -17.23
C GLN A 225 -4.31 -8.39 -16.56
N GLU A 226 -3.61 -7.70 -15.68
CA GLU A 226 -2.53 -8.31 -14.88
C GLU A 226 -3.07 -9.43 -13.99
N ILE A 227 -4.16 -9.17 -13.26
CA ILE A 227 -4.80 -10.17 -12.40
C ILE A 227 -5.23 -11.38 -13.24
N ARG A 228 -5.88 -11.14 -14.39
CA ARG A 228 -6.34 -12.21 -15.27
C ARG A 228 -5.19 -13.04 -15.81
N SER A 229 -4.15 -12.40 -16.34
CA SER A 229 -2.98 -13.07 -16.91
C SER A 229 -2.29 -13.97 -15.89
N ARG A 230 -2.10 -13.49 -14.66
CA ARG A 230 -1.45 -14.28 -13.60
C ARG A 230 -2.28 -15.47 -13.15
N ILE A 231 -3.61 -15.34 -13.13
CA ILE A 231 -4.52 -16.46 -12.87
C ILE A 231 -4.43 -17.49 -14.00
N ASP A 232 -4.47 -17.03 -15.25
CA ASP A 232 -4.41 -17.90 -16.44
C ASP A 232 -3.05 -18.62 -16.55
N GLU A 233 -1.94 -17.92 -16.27
CA GLU A 233 -0.58 -18.48 -16.23
C GLU A 233 -0.44 -19.55 -15.14
N ALA A 234 -1.02 -19.31 -13.96
CA ALA A 234 -0.99 -20.27 -12.87
C ALA A 234 -1.79 -21.53 -13.19
N ARG A 235 -2.85 -21.41 -14.01
CA ARG A 235 -3.83 -22.48 -14.27
C ARG A 235 -4.37 -22.44 -15.70
N PRO A 236 -3.59 -22.90 -16.70
CA PRO A 236 -4.03 -22.94 -18.08
C PRO A 236 -5.29 -23.81 -18.22
N GLY A 237 -6.41 -23.23 -18.68
CA GLY A 237 -7.65 -23.95 -19.00
C GLY A 237 -8.63 -24.21 -17.84
N LEU A 238 -8.36 -23.73 -16.62
CA LEU A 238 -9.20 -23.95 -15.41
C LEU A 238 -9.75 -22.63 -14.81
N THR A 239 -10.01 -21.65 -15.67
CA THR A 239 -10.38 -20.29 -15.24
C THR A 239 -11.67 -20.12 -14.42
N PRO A 240 -12.66 -21.05 -14.41
CA PRO A 240 -13.83 -20.86 -13.54
C PRO A 240 -13.61 -21.21 -12.06
N ASP A 241 -12.44 -21.71 -11.66
CA ASP A 241 -12.26 -22.30 -10.32
C ASP A 241 -11.64 -21.35 -9.27
N VAL A 242 -11.35 -20.09 -9.66
CA VAL A 242 -10.80 -19.08 -8.74
C VAL A 242 -11.92 -18.34 -8.01
N GLU A 243 -11.80 -18.25 -6.68
CA GLU A 243 -12.78 -17.57 -5.82
C GLU A 243 -12.16 -16.35 -5.15
N PHE A 244 -12.89 -15.24 -5.12
CA PHE A 244 -12.50 -14.05 -4.39
C PHE A 244 -13.21 -13.96 -3.04
N TRP A 245 -12.45 -13.64 -2.01
CA TRP A 245 -12.89 -13.55 -0.63
C TRP A 245 -12.56 -12.18 -0.04
N ILE A 246 -13.37 -11.73 0.92
CA ILE A 246 -13.19 -10.45 1.59
C ILE A 246 -13.69 -10.52 3.04
N THR A 247 -13.08 -9.75 3.93
CA THR A 247 -13.62 -9.49 5.28
C THR A 247 -14.87 -8.59 5.24
N THR A 248 -15.78 -8.75 6.19
CA THR A 248 -16.93 -7.86 6.37
C THR A 248 -16.52 -6.42 6.69
N GLU A 249 -15.44 -6.23 7.46
CA GLU A 249 -14.91 -4.89 7.77
C GLU A 249 -14.50 -4.13 6.50
N ALA A 250 -13.74 -4.78 5.60
CA ALA A 250 -13.33 -4.18 4.33
C ALA A 250 -14.55 -3.84 3.43
N ARG A 251 -15.61 -4.67 3.43
CA ARG A 251 -16.87 -4.37 2.73
C ARG A 251 -17.50 -3.09 3.28
N ASP A 252 -17.76 -3.06 4.59
CA ASP A 252 -18.47 -1.96 5.24
C ASP A 252 -17.68 -0.64 5.14
N ARG A 253 -16.36 -0.74 5.20
CA ARG A 253 -15.45 0.38 4.98
C ARG A 253 -15.42 0.84 3.53
N CYS A 254 -15.42 -0.07 2.56
CA CYS A 254 -15.53 0.27 1.15
C CYS A 254 -16.82 1.05 0.88
N ILE A 255 -17.97 0.54 1.35
CA ILE A 255 -19.26 1.22 1.20
C ILE A 255 -19.21 2.62 1.82
N ARG A 256 -18.77 2.76 3.09
CA ARG A 256 -18.67 4.08 3.75
C ARG A 256 -17.80 5.08 3.00
N ILE A 257 -16.64 4.65 2.50
CA ILE A 257 -15.74 5.51 1.72
C ILE A 257 -16.46 5.98 0.46
N VAL A 258 -17.03 5.04 -0.30
CA VAL A 258 -17.60 5.32 -1.62
C VAL A 258 -18.91 6.10 -1.50
N SER A 259 -19.74 5.84 -0.50
CA SER A 259 -20.96 6.62 -0.24
C SER A 259 -20.64 8.11 -0.03
N LYS A 260 -19.51 8.43 0.59
CA LYS A 260 -19.12 9.82 0.88
C LYS A 260 -18.29 10.49 -0.20
N ILE A 261 -17.26 9.81 -0.72
CA ILE A 261 -16.30 10.40 -1.67
C ILE A 261 -16.31 9.74 -3.05
N GLY A 262 -17.05 8.65 -3.23
CA GLY A 262 -17.22 8.03 -4.54
C GLY A 262 -18.19 8.82 -5.40
N ALA A 263 -17.92 8.82 -6.70
CA ALA A 263 -18.85 9.36 -7.67
C ALA A 263 -19.90 8.33 -8.10
N ILE A 264 -20.78 8.69 -9.04
CA ILE A 264 -21.99 7.93 -9.37
C ILE A 264 -21.64 6.50 -9.84
N ASN A 265 -20.65 6.38 -10.74
CA ASN A 265 -20.25 5.09 -11.26
C ASN A 265 -19.51 4.24 -10.22
N GLU A 266 -18.62 4.86 -9.43
CA GLU A 266 -17.89 4.18 -8.35
C GLU A 266 -18.85 3.64 -7.28
N LYS A 267 -19.85 4.43 -6.88
CA LYS A 267 -20.96 4.01 -5.99
C LYS A 267 -21.70 2.82 -6.58
N ARG A 268 -22.21 2.97 -7.79
CA ARG A 268 -22.97 1.93 -8.48
C ARG A 268 -22.19 0.61 -8.54
N ARG A 269 -20.90 0.64 -8.88
CA ARG A 269 -20.05 -0.56 -8.90
C ARG A 269 -19.83 -1.14 -7.50
N ALA A 270 -19.60 -0.31 -6.48
CA ALA A 270 -19.45 -0.79 -5.10
C ALA A 270 -20.69 -1.52 -4.59
N TYR A 271 -21.89 -0.93 -4.77
CA TYR A 271 -23.14 -1.57 -4.36
C TYR A 271 -23.38 -2.87 -5.14
N ALA A 272 -23.17 -2.85 -6.46
CA ALA A 272 -23.32 -4.03 -7.30
C ALA A 272 -22.35 -5.15 -6.92
N LEU A 273 -21.08 -4.85 -6.59
CA LEU A 273 -20.09 -5.84 -6.15
C LEU A 273 -20.56 -6.65 -4.92
N PHE A 274 -21.38 -6.03 -4.08
CA PHE A 274 -21.96 -6.66 -2.88
C PHE A 274 -23.42 -7.11 -3.06
N CYS A 275 -23.92 -7.13 -4.30
CA CYS A 275 -25.29 -7.49 -4.66
C CYS A 275 -26.35 -6.63 -3.95
N ILE A 276 -26.06 -5.36 -3.75
CA ILE A 276 -26.97 -4.36 -3.17
C ILE A 276 -27.48 -3.46 -4.30
N ASP A 277 -28.77 -3.13 -4.30
CA ASP A 277 -29.31 -2.19 -5.28
C ASP A 277 -28.80 -0.77 -4.98
N PRO A 278 -28.13 -0.09 -5.94
CA PRO A 278 -27.62 1.26 -5.74
C PRO A 278 -28.72 2.32 -5.56
N SER A 279 -29.95 2.04 -6.00
CA SER A 279 -31.12 2.95 -5.88
C SER A 279 -31.87 2.74 -4.58
N ASP A 280 -31.85 1.51 -4.06
CA ASP A 280 -32.47 1.13 -2.79
C ASP A 280 -31.56 0.15 -2.01
N PRO A 281 -30.70 0.66 -1.11
CA PRO A 281 -29.76 -0.17 -0.35
C PRO A 281 -30.41 -1.26 0.52
N SER A 282 -31.73 -1.23 0.71
CA SER A 282 -32.46 -2.28 1.43
C SER A 282 -32.74 -3.52 0.56
N GLN A 283 -32.63 -3.40 -0.76
CA GLN A 283 -32.89 -4.47 -1.71
C GLN A 283 -31.61 -5.18 -2.17
N ARG A 284 -31.74 -6.48 -2.43
CA ARG A 284 -30.66 -7.33 -2.96
C ARG A 284 -30.88 -7.57 -4.45
N LEU A 285 -29.80 -7.46 -5.21
CA LEU A 285 -29.78 -7.84 -6.63
C LEU A 285 -29.51 -9.34 -6.78
N SER A 286 -30.04 -9.96 -7.83
CA SER A 286 -29.58 -11.29 -8.24
C SER A 286 -28.12 -11.24 -8.69
N LEU A 287 -27.40 -12.36 -8.64
CA LEU A 287 -25.98 -12.42 -9.00
C LEU A 287 -25.73 -11.97 -10.45
N GLU A 288 -26.57 -12.40 -11.39
CA GLU A 288 -26.47 -12.02 -12.80
C GLU A 288 -26.68 -10.51 -12.95
N LYS A 289 -27.67 -9.95 -12.25
CA LYS A 289 -27.96 -8.52 -12.32
C LYS A 289 -26.85 -7.68 -11.69
N ALA A 290 -26.32 -8.14 -10.55
CA ALA A 290 -25.20 -7.51 -9.87
C ALA A 290 -23.96 -7.46 -10.78
N GLU A 291 -23.65 -8.56 -11.47
CA GLU A 291 -22.54 -8.62 -12.41
C GLU A 291 -22.76 -7.67 -13.62
N GLU A 292 -23.95 -7.68 -14.21
CA GLU A 292 -24.30 -6.75 -15.30
C GLU A 292 -24.16 -5.29 -14.88
N VAL A 293 -24.71 -4.95 -13.72
CA VAL A 293 -24.60 -3.59 -13.18
C VAL A 293 -23.13 -3.29 -12.98
N PHE A 294 -22.35 -4.10 -12.27
CA PHE A 294 -20.92 -3.83 -12.03
C PHE A 294 -20.13 -3.49 -13.30
N TRP A 295 -20.29 -4.27 -14.38
CA TRP A 295 -19.58 -4.05 -15.64
C TRP A 295 -20.21 -2.98 -16.55
N GLN A 296 -21.34 -2.39 -16.19
CA GLN A 296 -21.95 -1.30 -16.96
C GLN A 296 -20.97 -0.12 -17.11
N ASN A 297 -20.86 0.42 -18.33
CA ASN A 297 -19.95 1.51 -18.70
C ASN A 297 -18.47 1.22 -18.38
N SER A 298 -18.08 -0.04 -18.32
CA SER A 298 -16.70 -0.47 -18.18
C SER A 298 -16.09 -0.75 -19.55
N ARG A 299 -14.82 -0.38 -19.74
CA ARG A 299 -14.02 -0.83 -20.90
C ARG A 299 -13.73 -2.34 -20.90
N PHE A 300 -13.98 -3.01 -19.77
CA PHE A 300 -13.88 -4.46 -19.60
C PHE A 300 -15.26 -5.12 -19.60
N ASN A 301 -15.33 -6.33 -20.15
CA ASN A 301 -16.53 -7.16 -20.16
C ASN A 301 -16.24 -8.50 -19.46
N LYS A 302 -16.80 -8.71 -18.26
CA LYS A 302 -16.73 -9.96 -17.47
C LYS A 302 -15.34 -10.62 -17.45
N THR A 303 -14.29 -9.81 -17.36
CA THR A 303 -12.90 -10.27 -17.56
C THR A 303 -12.35 -11.03 -16.34
N LEU A 304 -12.93 -10.82 -15.16
CA LEU A 304 -12.55 -11.50 -13.92
C LEU A 304 -13.76 -12.25 -13.33
N PRO A 305 -13.57 -13.46 -12.78
CA PRO A 305 -14.62 -14.21 -12.09
C PRO A 305 -14.86 -13.65 -10.68
N LEU A 306 -15.23 -12.36 -10.57
CA LEU A 306 -15.43 -11.68 -9.28
C LEU A 306 -16.72 -12.12 -8.56
N PHE A 307 -17.70 -12.64 -9.29
CA PHE A 307 -19.02 -12.98 -8.76
C PHE A 307 -19.18 -14.50 -8.58
N PRO A 308 -19.72 -14.98 -7.43
CA PRO A 308 -20.03 -14.20 -6.23
C PRO A 308 -18.76 -13.84 -5.43
N LEU A 309 -18.69 -12.61 -4.91
CA LEU A 309 -17.68 -12.24 -3.93
C LEU A 309 -18.07 -12.84 -2.58
N ARG A 310 -17.19 -13.67 -2.00
CA ARG A 310 -17.46 -14.42 -0.77
C ARG A 310 -16.99 -13.67 0.48
N PHE A 311 -17.67 -13.85 1.60
CA PHE A 311 -17.37 -13.15 2.86
C PHE A 311 -16.89 -14.12 3.93
N HIS A 312 -15.91 -13.69 4.71
CA HIS A 312 -15.56 -14.37 5.96
C HIS A 312 -16.69 -14.18 6.99
N SER A 313 -17.11 -15.26 7.63
CA SER A 313 -18.25 -15.27 8.56
C SER A 313 -17.96 -14.61 9.93
N SER A 314 -16.69 -14.36 10.25
CA SER A 314 -16.24 -13.79 11.53
C SER A 314 -15.26 -12.64 11.31
N SER A 315 -15.06 -11.79 12.34
CA SER A 315 -14.07 -10.72 12.31
C SER A 315 -12.63 -11.25 12.33
N LEU A 316 -12.40 -12.32 13.09
CA LEU A 316 -11.11 -13.02 13.16
C LEU A 316 -11.19 -14.41 12.55
N PRO A 317 -10.08 -14.93 11.98
CA PRO A 317 -10.02 -16.32 11.54
C PRO A 317 -10.41 -17.26 12.68
N PRO A 318 -11.27 -18.27 12.46
CA PRO A 318 -11.66 -19.19 13.51
C PRO A 318 -10.44 -19.89 14.10
N GLU A 319 -10.30 -19.84 15.44
CA GLU A 319 -9.21 -20.50 16.17
C GLU A 319 -9.21 -22.03 15.93
N ASN A 320 -10.38 -22.61 15.63
CA ASN A 320 -10.59 -24.06 15.56
C ASN A 320 -10.74 -24.64 14.15
N SER A 321 -10.92 -23.83 13.12
CA SER A 321 -11.09 -24.34 11.76
C SER A 321 -9.73 -24.36 11.07
N ILE A 322 -9.35 -25.54 10.55
CA ILE A 322 -8.16 -25.81 9.71
C ILE A 322 -6.91 -26.31 10.46
N PHE A 323 -7.03 -27.07 11.56
CA PHE A 323 -5.86 -27.78 12.12
C PHE A 323 -5.15 -28.72 11.11
N ALA A 324 -5.85 -29.22 10.10
CA ALA A 324 -5.27 -30.08 9.07
C ALA A 324 -4.38 -29.31 8.05
N ASP A 325 -4.81 -28.16 7.50
CA ASP A 325 -3.95 -27.38 6.58
C ASP A 325 -2.99 -26.43 7.31
N ARG A 326 -3.17 -26.14 8.62
CA ARG A 326 -2.16 -25.41 9.42
C ARG A 326 -0.80 -26.10 9.33
N VAL A 327 -0.78 -27.43 9.38
CA VAL A 327 0.46 -28.22 9.43
C VAL A 327 1.22 -28.14 8.10
N ASN A 328 0.51 -28.24 6.98
CA ASN A 328 1.09 -28.29 5.62
C ASN A 328 1.34 -26.92 4.98
N ARG A 329 1.01 -25.82 5.66
CA ARG A 329 1.31 -24.47 5.17
C ARG A 329 2.81 -24.19 5.21
N HIS A 330 3.31 -23.58 4.13
CA HIS A 330 4.68 -23.09 4.04
C HIS A 330 5.01 -22.19 5.23
N SER A 331 6.22 -22.34 5.78
CA SER A 331 6.70 -21.63 6.97
C SER A 331 6.42 -20.13 6.95
N PHE A 332 6.60 -19.49 5.79
CA PHE A 332 6.29 -18.07 5.59
C PHE A 332 4.85 -17.67 5.94
N PHE A 333 3.84 -18.48 5.62
CA PHE A 333 2.44 -18.18 5.99
C PHE A 333 2.25 -18.15 7.50
N LYS A 334 2.91 -19.07 8.22
CA LYS A 334 2.84 -19.15 9.70
C LYS A 334 3.51 -17.94 10.34
N GLU A 335 4.68 -17.54 9.84
CA GLU A 335 5.39 -16.34 10.31
C GLU A 335 4.59 -15.07 10.05
N LEU A 336 3.97 -14.97 8.86
CA LEU A 336 3.13 -13.83 8.49
C LEU A 336 1.90 -13.75 9.41
N ALA A 337 1.20 -14.87 9.62
CA ALA A 337 0.05 -14.93 10.52
C ALA A 337 0.43 -14.53 11.95
N GLY A 338 1.51 -15.10 12.49
CA GLY A 338 2.00 -14.76 13.84
C GLY A 338 2.39 -13.29 13.96
N THR A 339 2.99 -12.71 12.91
CA THR A 339 3.32 -11.27 12.88
C THR A 339 2.06 -10.41 12.88
N CYS A 340 1.09 -10.72 12.01
CA CYS A 340 -0.16 -9.97 11.93
C CYS A 340 -0.95 -10.04 13.24
N GLN A 341 -1.04 -11.22 13.86
CA GLN A 341 -1.66 -11.38 15.18
C GLN A 341 -0.94 -10.54 16.24
N HIS A 342 0.40 -10.58 16.28
CA HIS A 342 1.18 -9.77 17.22
C HIS A 342 0.95 -8.26 17.04
N ILE A 343 0.81 -7.80 15.78
CA ILE A 343 0.53 -6.39 15.49
C ILE A 343 -0.88 -6.00 15.95
N LEU A 344 -1.87 -6.88 15.78
CA LEU A 344 -3.26 -6.64 16.20
C LEU A 344 -3.47 -6.74 17.71
N ASP A 345 -2.68 -7.60 18.38
CA ASP A 345 -2.69 -7.75 19.84
C ASP A 345 -2.09 -6.52 20.55
N GLN A 346 -1.25 -5.74 19.85
CA GLN A 346 -0.82 -4.44 20.35
C GLN A 346 -1.99 -3.45 20.26
N GLU A 347 -2.27 -2.75 21.37
CA GLU A 347 -3.36 -1.77 21.47
C GLU A 347 -3.53 -0.95 20.18
N ILE A 348 -4.72 -1.00 19.61
CA ILE A 348 -5.05 -0.23 18.43
C ILE A 348 -5.32 1.22 18.91
N ILE A 349 -4.49 2.17 18.48
CA ILE A 349 -4.67 3.58 18.86
C ILE A 349 -5.54 4.25 17.79
N PRO A 350 -6.60 4.99 18.16
CA PRO A 350 -7.26 5.90 17.24
C PRO A 350 -6.20 6.76 16.55
N HIS A 351 -6.28 6.98 15.23
CA HIS A 351 -5.33 7.85 14.55
C HIS A 351 -5.17 9.16 15.35
N PRO A 352 -3.96 9.74 15.53
CA PRO A 352 -3.73 10.90 16.41
C PRO A 352 -4.55 12.17 16.09
N ASN A 353 -5.31 12.16 14.99
CA ASN A 353 -6.20 13.25 14.56
C ASN A 353 -7.68 12.79 14.48
N ALA A 354 -8.01 11.59 14.98
CA ALA A 354 -9.38 11.11 15.08
C ALA A 354 -10.03 11.78 16.28
N ARG A 355 -11.22 12.37 16.10
CA ARG A 355 -12.00 12.90 17.23
C ARG A 355 -12.56 11.72 18.05
N PRO A 356 -12.62 11.84 19.39
CA PRO A 356 -13.26 10.83 20.22
C PRO A 356 -14.77 10.80 19.93
N SER A 357 -15.23 9.72 19.31
CA SER A 357 -16.66 9.41 19.15
C SER A 357 -17.06 8.33 20.17
N PRO A 358 -18.31 8.28 20.66
CA PRO A 358 -18.75 7.28 21.63
C PRO A 358 -18.77 5.82 21.11
N GLN A 359 -18.57 5.61 19.80
CA GLN A 359 -18.68 4.30 19.14
C GLN A 359 -17.41 3.44 19.19
N PHE A 360 -16.34 3.88 19.87
CA PHE A 360 -15.09 3.11 20.00
C PHE A 360 -15.18 1.83 20.87
N GLN A 361 -16.37 1.44 21.35
CA GLN A 361 -16.55 0.24 22.20
C GLN A 361 -16.68 -1.10 21.43
N PHE A 362 -16.69 -1.11 20.10
CA PHE A 362 -16.90 -2.36 19.34
C PHE A 362 -15.64 -3.05 18.82
N ILE A 363 -14.44 -2.53 19.10
CA ILE A 363 -13.19 -3.22 18.73
C ILE A 363 -12.40 -3.53 20.01
N SER A 364 -12.33 -4.83 20.34
CA SER A 364 -11.49 -5.45 21.37
C SER A 364 -11.75 -5.05 22.83
N GLN A 365 -12.84 -5.58 23.41
CA GLN A 365 -12.75 -6.10 24.78
C GLN A 365 -12.99 -7.60 24.76
N ARG A 366 -12.00 -8.37 25.22
CA ARG A 366 -12.24 -9.75 25.68
C ARG A 366 -13.22 -9.65 26.84
N THR A 367 -14.49 -10.00 26.61
CA THR A 367 -15.41 -10.22 27.72
C THR A 367 -14.93 -11.47 28.48
N PRO A 368 -14.76 -11.41 29.81
CA PRO A 368 -14.56 -12.62 30.59
C PRO A 368 -15.84 -13.46 30.46
N PHE A 369 -15.68 -14.72 30.08
CA PHE A 369 -16.76 -15.71 30.09
C PHE A 369 -17.54 -15.65 31.42
N PRO A 370 -18.88 -15.50 31.41
CA PRO A 370 -19.70 -16.00 32.49
C PRO A 370 -19.77 -17.52 32.36
N SER A 371 -19.37 -18.21 33.41
CA SER A 371 -19.56 -19.66 33.60
C SER A 371 -21.02 -20.07 33.36
N HIS A 372 -21.19 -21.18 32.63
CA HIS A 372 -22.39 -21.99 32.37
C HIS A 372 -23.70 -21.59 33.08
N PRO A 373 -24.83 -21.47 32.35
CA PRO A 373 -26.13 -21.51 32.99
C PRO A 373 -26.50 -22.96 33.32
N SER A 374 -26.66 -23.21 34.63
CA SER A 374 -27.28 -24.39 35.21
C SER A 374 -28.68 -24.61 34.61
N GLN A 375 -28.99 -25.86 34.29
CA GLN A 375 -30.32 -26.29 33.87
C GLN A 375 -31.34 -25.99 34.99
N HIS A 376 -32.31 -25.13 34.71
CA HIS A 376 -33.46 -24.91 35.58
C HIS A 376 -34.48 -26.03 35.36
N TYR A 377 -34.63 -26.90 36.35
CA TYR A 377 -35.78 -27.78 36.50
C TYR A 377 -36.90 -27.02 37.22
N ASP A 378 -38.16 -27.26 36.84
CA ASP A 378 -39.29 -26.79 37.63
C ASP A 378 -39.41 -27.59 38.95
N ALA A 379 -40.23 -27.11 39.88
CA ALA A 379 -40.42 -27.73 41.20
C ALA A 379 -41.02 -29.15 41.17
N ASN A 380 -41.33 -29.68 39.98
CA ASN A 380 -41.81 -31.03 39.76
C ASN A 380 -40.85 -31.89 38.89
N GLY A 381 -39.65 -31.40 38.57
CA GLY A 381 -38.58 -32.18 37.95
C GLY A 381 -38.76 -32.49 36.46
N ASN A 382 -39.60 -31.74 35.73
CA ASN A 382 -39.79 -31.96 34.28
C ASN A 382 -39.08 -30.91 33.43
N ALA A 383 -38.39 -31.38 32.38
CA ALA A 383 -37.72 -30.51 31.40
C ALA A 383 -38.75 -29.93 30.42
N VAL A 384 -38.85 -28.61 30.34
CA VAL A 384 -39.74 -27.91 29.40
C VAL A 384 -39.12 -27.96 28.00
N GLN A 385 -39.77 -28.68 27.08
CA GLN A 385 -39.46 -28.65 25.63
C GLN A 385 -40.14 -27.45 24.98
N SER A 386 -39.38 -26.48 24.46
CA SER A 386 -39.88 -25.51 23.50
C SER A 386 -39.63 -26.02 22.07
N SER A 387 -40.71 -26.22 21.33
CA SER A 387 -40.74 -26.63 19.93
C SER A 387 -40.69 -25.40 19.00
N GLU A 388 -39.62 -25.25 18.22
CA GLU A 388 -39.63 -24.45 16.98
C GLU A 388 -38.84 -25.16 15.86
N PRO A 389 -39.25 -25.00 14.58
CA PRO A 389 -38.77 -25.84 13.47
C PRO A 389 -37.46 -25.32 12.85
N LEU A 390 -36.60 -26.27 12.50
CA LEU A 390 -35.37 -26.11 11.73
C LEU A 390 -35.65 -25.70 10.27
N THR A 391 -35.34 -24.47 9.87
CA THR A 391 -34.85 -24.12 8.51
C THR A 391 -34.29 -22.68 8.48
N ALA A 392 -33.31 -22.46 7.60
CA ALA A 392 -32.63 -21.20 7.23
C ALA A 392 -31.33 -20.85 7.99
N ILE A 393 -30.26 -20.79 7.21
CA ILE A 393 -28.91 -20.32 7.50
C ILE A 393 -29.00 -18.89 8.04
N SER A 394 -28.54 -18.66 9.27
CA SER A 394 -28.56 -17.36 9.92
C SER A 394 -27.41 -16.48 9.44
N ASP A 395 -27.73 -15.52 8.59
CA ASP A 395 -26.88 -14.37 8.27
C ASP A 395 -26.76 -13.42 9.49
N PRO A 396 -25.62 -12.71 9.66
CA PRO A 396 -25.44 -11.74 10.72
C PRO A 396 -26.34 -10.49 10.51
N PRO A 397 -26.70 -9.77 11.59
CA PRO A 397 -27.68 -8.68 11.55
C PRO A 397 -27.21 -7.50 10.67
N MET A 398 -28.16 -6.92 9.93
CA MET A 398 -27.95 -5.71 9.13
C MET A 398 -27.54 -4.54 10.03
N VAL A 399 -26.33 -4.02 9.79
CA VAL A 399 -25.91 -2.71 10.31
C VAL A 399 -26.65 -1.63 9.53
N ASP A 400 -27.06 -0.56 10.20
CA ASP A 400 -27.69 0.60 9.57
C ASP A 400 -26.76 1.20 8.50
N LEU A 401 -27.08 0.95 7.23
CA LEU A 401 -26.32 1.41 6.06
C LEU A 401 -26.65 2.86 5.69
N THR A 402 -27.55 3.52 6.43
CA THR A 402 -27.93 4.93 6.23
C THR A 402 -27.08 5.85 7.10
N GLY A 403 -25.76 5.81 6.91
CA GLY A 403 -24.85 6.74 7.60
C GLY A 403 -25.32 8.19 7.36
N SER A 404 -25.68 8.89 8.44
CA SER A 404 -26.12 10.29 8.36
C SER A 404 -25.03 11.12 7.67
N ALA A 405 -25.42 12.06 6.81
CA ALA A 405 -24.49 12.88 6.02
C ALA A 405 -23.48 13.68 6.88
N ASP A 406 -23.72 13.80 8.19
CA ASP A 406 -22.91 14.54 9.15
C ASP A 406 -21.82 13.72 9.84
N GLU A 407 -21.74 12.40 9.66
CA GLU A 407 -20.65 11.59 10.24
C GLU A 407 -19.36 11.72 9.38
N GLU A 408 -18.31 12.33 9.94
CA GLU A 408 -16.97 12.44 9.34
C GLU A 408 -16.41 11.03 9.01
N ILE A 409 -15.73 10.80 7.86
CA ILE A 409 -15.10 9.48 7.63
C ILE A 409 -14.06 9.33 8.72
N GLN A 410 -14.32 8.44 9.68
CA GLN A 410 -13.35 8.13 10.70
C GLN A 410 -12.09 7.58 10.02
N ARG A 411 -10.95 8.22 10.31
CA ARG A 411 -9.64 7.76 9.81
C ARG A 411 -9.43 6.32 10.25
N ALA A 412 -8.72 5.56 9.41
CA ALA A 412 -8.38 4.18 9.75
C ALA A 412 -7.71 4.12 11.11
N VAL A 413 -8.15 3.15 11.91
CA VAL A 413 -7.48 2.87 13.17
C VAL A 413 -6.11 2.31 12.83
N VAL A 414 -5.09 2.90 13.45
CA VAL A 414 -3.69 2.57 13.17
C VAL A 414 -3.13 1.74 14.30
N THR A 415 -2.19 0.87 13.98
CA THR A 415 -1.57 0.02 14.99
C THR A 415 -0.56 0.83 15.80
N LYS A 416 -0.49 0.64 17.12
CA LYS A 416 0.56 1.25 17.96
C LYS A 416 1.96 0.81 17.55
N ALA A 417 2.07 -0.46 17.13
CA ALA A 417 3.29 -1.05 16.59
C ALA A 417 3.89 -0.19 15.48
N ASN A 418 3.02 0.24 14.55
CA ASN A 418 3.40 1.02 13.41
C ASN A 418 2.24 1.92 12.96
N PRO A 419 2.34 3.25 13.12
CA PRO A 419 1.26 4.17 12.74
C PRO A 419 1.02 4.23 11.23
N ARG A 420 1.86 3.58 10.42
CA ARG A 420 1.67 3.44 8.97
C ARG A 420 0.82 2.23 8.59
N LEU A 421 0.51 1.34 9.54
CA LEU A 421 -0.33 0.16 9.34
C LEU A 421 -1.74 0.43 9.84
N THR A 422 -2.70 0.14 8.97
CA THR A 422 -4.13 0.18 9.28
C THR A 422 -4.61 -1.20 9.71
N ALA A 423 -5.47 -1.25 10.75
CA ALA A 423 -5.97 -2.51 11.31
C ALA A 423 -6.58 -3.43 10.23
N HIS A 424 -7.51 -2.90 9.40
CA HIS A 424 -8.14 -3.66 8.31
C HIS A 424 -7.18 -4.34 7.32
N THR A 425 -6.03 -3.71 7.03
CA THR A 425 -5.03 -4.29 6.12
C THR A 425 -4.28 -5.42 6.82
N VAL A 426 -3.97 -5.27 8.11
CA VAL A 426 -3.34 -6.32 8.92
C VAL A 426 -4.31 -7.49 9.11
N GLU A 427 -5.59 -7.23 9.36
CA GLU A 427 -6.65 -8.25 9.46
C GLU A 427 -6.83 -9.01 8.14
N SER A 428 -6.88 -8.29 7.00
CA SER A 428 -6.96 -8.92 5.69
C SER A 428 -5.75 -9.83 5.42
N MET A 429 -4.54 -9.39 5.77
CA MET A 429 -3.34 -10.22 5.64
C MET A 429 -3.35 -11.40 6.62
N LEU A 430 -3.85 -11.24 7.84
CA LEU A 430 -4.01 -12.32 8.81
C LEU A 430 -4.92 -13.40 8.26
N TRP A 431 -6.06 -13.04 7.67
CA TRP A 431 -6.98 -14.00 7.04
C TRP A 431 -6.33 -14.79 5.91
N GLY A 432 -5.65 -14.12 4.97
CA GLY A 432 -4.93 -14.84 3.92
C GLY A 432 -3.83 -15.73 4.49
N ALA A 433 -3.09 -15.24 5.49
CA ALA A 433 -2.02 -15.99 6.14
C ALA A 433 -2.54 -17.25 6.87
N GLU A 434 -3.65 -17.10 7.58
CA GLU A 434 -4.28 -18.17 8.35
C GLU A 434 -4.99 -19.22 7.50
N LEU A 435 -5.36 -18.88 6.27
CA LEU A 435 -5.99 -19.81 5.34
C LEU A 435 -5.01 -20.40 4.33
N GLY A 436 -3.77 -19.89 4.26
CA GLY A 436 -2.81 -20.26 3.20
C GLY A 436 -3.20 -19.70 1.84
N TRP A 437 -3.93 -18.58 1.83
CA TRP A 437 -4.46 -17.92 0.64
C TRP A 437 -3.64 -16.68 0.31
N THR A 438 -3.44 -16.43 -0.97
CA THR A 438 -2.86 -15.19 -1.49
C THR A 438 -3.73 -14.02 -1.06
N THR A 439 -3.13 -13.06 -0.36
CA THR A 439 -3.75 -11.75 -0.12
C THR A 439 -3.36 -10.80 -1.25
N LEU A 440 -4.34 -10.32 -2.00
CA LEU A 440 -4.18 -9.29 -3.03
C LEU A 440 -4.32 -7.91 -2.38
N THR A 441 -3.31 -7.06 -2.54
CA THR A 441 -3.29 -5.69 -1.98
C THR A 441 -2.66 -4.68 -2.94
N ALA A 442 -3.11 -3.43 -2.91
CA ALA A 442 -2.46 -2.30 -3.56
C ALA A 442 -1.50 -1.55 -2.59
N ASN A 443 -1.48 -1.93 -1.31
CA ASN A 443 -0.75 -1.21 -0.28
C ASN A 443 0.66 -1.77 -0.06
N ARG A 444 1.56 -1.51 -1.01
CA ARG A 444 2.98 -1.91 -0.94
C ARG A 444 3.68 -1.44 0.34
N THR A 445 3.32 -0.27 0.85
CA THR A 445 3.92 0.29 2.07
C THR A 445 3.57 -0.53 3.30
N SER A 446 2.30 -0.94 3.44
CA SER A 446 1.88 -1.81 4.54
C SER A 446 2.55 -3.18 4.46
N VAL A 447 2.66 -3.78 3.28
CA VAL A 447 3.38 -5.05 3.11
C VAL A 447 4.83 -4.91 3.57
N ARG A 448 5.55 -3.87 3.13
CA ARG A 448 6.94 -3.63 3.56
C ARG A 448 7.07 -3.44 5.07
N ALA A 449 6.12 -2.74 5.69
CA ALA A 449 6.10 -2.55 7.13
C ALA A 449 5.87 -3.89 7.87
N ILE A 450 4.92 -4.71 7.44
CA ILE A 450 4.66 -6.03 8.05
C ILE A 450 5.87 -6.95 7.89
N LEU A 451 6.49 -7.03 6.69
CA LEU A 451 7.70 -7.84 6.49
C LEU A 451 8.88 -7.39 7.36
N LYS A 452 8.98 -6.09 7.65
CA LYS A 452 9.96 -5.56 8.59
C LYS A 452 9.67 -6.06 10.02
N GLU A 453 8.41 -6.01 10.45
CA GLU A 453 8.00 -6.56 11.75
C GLU A 453 8.23 -8.08 11.83
N THR A 454 7.97 -8.83 10.76
CA THR A 454 8.26 -10.27 10.70
C THR A 454 9.75 -10.54 10.90
N ARG A 455 10.62 -9.75 10.26
CA ARG A 455 12.07 -9.87 10.45
C ARG A 455 12.49 -9.55 11.89
N VAL A 456 11.92 -8.50 12.49
CA VAL A 456 12.19 -8.14 13.89
C VAL A 456 11.72 -9.23 14.85
N ALA A 457 10.52 -9.76 14.65
CA ALA A 457 9.97 -10.85 15.46
C ALA A 457 10.82 -12.12 15.36
N ARG A 458 11.40 -12.41 14.17
CA ARG A 458 12.34 -13.51 13.98
C ARG A 458 13.63 -13.32 14.76
N VAL A 459 14.23 -12.12 14.72
CA VAL A 459 15.46 -11.80 15.46
C VAL A 459 15.26 -11.84 16.98
N LEU A 460 14.08 -11.45 17.45
CA LEU A 460 13.74 -11.44 18.88
C LEU A 460 13.33 -12.82 19.42
N GLY A 461 13.37 -13.88 18.62
CA GLY A 461 12.93 -15.22 19.03
C GLY A 461 11.41 -15.31 19.30
N LYS A 462 10.63 -14.26 19.00
CA LYS A 462 9.17 -14.25 19.23
C LYS A 462 8.42 -15.24 18.32
N LEU A 463 9.08 -15.71 17.26
CA LEU A 463 8.58 -16.73 16.35
C LEU A 463 9.19 -18.13 16.61
N GLU A 464 10.07 -18.27 17.63
CA GLU A 464 10.60 -19.57 18.04
C GLU A 464 9.50 -20.39 18.73
N GLY A 465 9.15 -21.53 18.14
CA GLY A 465 8.04 -22.38 18.61
C GLY A 465 7.09 -22.84 17.49
N LEU A 466 7.14 -22.22 16.31
CA LEU A 466 6.34 -22.62 15.14
C LEU A 466 6.86 -23.89 14.42
N GLY A 467 7.70 -24.71 15.08
CA GLY A 467 8.11 -26.02 14.60
C GLY A 467 9.07 -26.04 13.41
N LEU A 468 9.87 -24.99 13.23
CA LEU A 468 10.77 -24.83 12.06
C LEU A 468 12.11 -25.58 12.16
N ASN A 469 12.30 -26.38 13.19
CA ASN A 469 13.54 -27.12 13.35
C ASN A 469 13.48 -28.41 12.51
N SER A 470 14.22 -28.39 11.40
CA SER A 470 14.87 -29.55 10.74
C SER A 470 14.18 -30.25 9.58
N ARG A 471 12.86 -30.11 9.34
CA ARG A 471 12.19 -30.93 8.30
C ARG A 471 12.16 -30.34 6.88
N GLU A 472 12.15 -29.01 6.72
CA GLU A 472 12.12 -28.38 5.39
C GLU A 472 13.49 -28.45 4.67
N LYS A 473 14.62 -28.52 5.40
CA LYS A 473 15.94 -28.73 4.80
C LYS A 473 16.13 -30.16 4.25
N GLU A 474 15.58 -31.18 4.91
CA GLU A 474 15.74 -32.58 4.48
C GLU A 474 14.81 -32.96 3.31
N GLN A 475 13.65 -32.32 3.15
CA GLN A 475 12.75 -32.58 2.01
C GLN A 475 13.20 -31.92 0.70
N ALA A 476 14.00 -30.84 0.76
CA ALA A 476 14.54 -30.19 -0.43
C ALA A 476 15.66 -31.00 -1.11
N GLU A 477 16.39 -31.83 -0.35
CA GLU A 477 17.53 -32.61 -0.88
C GLU A 477 17.13 -34.01 -1.40
N GLY A 478 15.91 -34.50 -1.12
CA GLY A 478 15.47 -35.86 -1.46
C GLY A 478 14.68 -36.01 -2.77
N ALA A 479 14.24 -34.92 -3.40
CA ALA A 479 13.36 -34.97 -4.57
C ALA A 479 14.11 -34.62 -5.87
N GLY A 480 14.87 -35.59 -6.40
CA GLY A 480 15.57 -35.50 -7.69
C GLY A 480 14.67 -35.49 -8.93
N GLY A 481 13.53 -34.81 -8.88
CA GLY A 481 12.64 -34.58 -10.02
C GLY A 481 12.88 -33.20 -10.61
N LYS A 482 13.36 -33.13 -11.86
CA LYS A 482 13.52 -31.89 -12.66
C LYS A 482 12.15 -31.29 -13.08
N GLY A 483 11.24 -31.09 -12.13
CA GLY A 483 9.97 -30.41 -12.32
C GLY A 483 10.02 -29.04 -11.66
N GLN A 484 9.59 -27.99 -12.36
CA GLN A 484 9.45 -26.65 -11.80
C GLN A 484 8.45 -26.71 -10.63
N ILE A 485 8.92 -26.51 -9.40
CA ILE A 485 8.07 -26.50 -8.21
C ILE A 485 7.39 -25.13 -8.15
N SER A 486 6.09 -25.08 -8.44
CA SER A 486 5.28 -23.88 -8.22
C SER A 486 4.86 -23.80 -6.75
N GLN A 487 5.15 -22.68 -6.09
CA GLN A 487 4.72 -22.40 -4.71
C GLN A 487 3.61 -21.35 -4.70
N VAL A 488 2.73 -21.43 -3.69
CA VAL A 488 1.64 -20.46 -3.52
C VAL A 488 2.20 -19.14 -2.98
N ALA A 489 1.93 -18.04 -3.68
CA ALA A 489 2.26 -16.70 -3.23
C ALA A 489 1.40 -16.29 -2.04
N ALA A 490 1.99 -15.88 -0.92
CA ALA A 490 1.24 -15.40 0.23
C ALA A 490 0.67 -13.98 0.05
N VAL A 491 1.41 -13.13 -0.66
CA VAL A 491 1.02 -11.74 -0.92
C VAL A 491 1.21 -11.44 -2.40
N TRP A 492 0.19 -10.85 -3.02
CA TRP A 492 0.25 -10.32 -4.37
C TRP A 492 0.00 -8.81 -4.31
N ILE A 493 1.01 -8.04 -4.71
CA ILE A 493 0.94 -6.59 -4.74
C ILE A 493 0.61 -6.13 -6.16
N VAL A 494 -0.47 -5.38 -6.31
CA VAL A 494 -0.80 -4.67 -7.55
C VAL A 494 -0.51 -3.18 -7.40
N ASP A 495 -0.43 -2.47 -8.52
CA ASP A 495 -0.23 -1.03 -8.47
C ASP A 495 -1.41 -0.32 -7.80
N PRO A 496 -1.17 0.68 -6.94
CA PRO A 496 -2.22 1.39 -6.26
C PRO A 496 -3.10 2.16 -7.24
N ARG A 497 -4.40 2.19 -6.92
CA ARG A 497 -5.39 3.01 -7.61
C ARG A 497 -6.19 3.79 -6.58
N SER A 498 -6.51 5.03 -6.90
CA SER A 498 -7.37 5.89 -6.09
C SER A 498 -8.74 6.06 -6.75
N LEU A 499 -9.74 6.45 -5.96
CA LEU A 499 -10.96 7.03 -6.52
C LEU A 499 -10.57 8.31 -7.25
N ALA A 500 -11.05 8.49 -8.47
CA ALA A 500 -10.48 9.46 -9.41
C ALA A 500 -11.52 10.42 -9.98
N GLU A 501 -12.81 10.07 -9.91
CA GLU A 501 -13.85 10.80 -10.63
C GLU A 501 -14.08 12.23 -10.07
N GLN A 502 -13.93 12.43 -8.74
CA GLN A 502 -14.06 13.78 -8.13
C GLN A 502 -13.02 14.79 -8.61
N MET A 503 -11.94 14.34 -9.24
CA MET A 503 -10.87 15.20 -9.78
C MET A 503 -10.77 15.15 -11.30
N CYS A 504 -11.60 14.33 -11.94
CA CYS A 504 -11.68 14.30 -13.39
C CYS A 504 -12.50 15.52 -13.86
N GLY A 505 -11.92 16.36 -14.71
CA GLY A 505 -12.59 17.57 -15.23
C GLY A 505 -13.90 17.29 -16.00
N GLN A 506 -14.17 16.03 -16.33
CA GLN A 506 -15.40 15.59 -17.02
C GLN A 506 -16.62 15.46 -16.10
N SER A 507 -16.45 15.48 -14.77
CA SER A 507 -17.54 15.16 -13.81
C SER A 507 -18.65 16.21 -13.72
N LEU A 508 -18.48 17.43 -14.25
CA LEU A 508 -19.49 18.50 -14.14
C LEU A 508 -20.50 18.59 -15.31
N TYR A 509 -20.35 17.81 -16.39
CA TYR A 509 -21.24 17.91 -17.56
C TYR A 509 -22.36 16.85 -17.64
N GLY A 510 -22.64 16.15 -16.54
CA GLY A 510 -23.67 15.10 -16.49
C GLY A 510 -25.06 15.53 -15.99
N SER A 511 -25.29 16.80 -15.67
CA SER A 511 -26.59 17.28 -15.15
C SER A 511 -27.21 18.34 -16.04
N SER A 512 -27.46 17.99 -17.31
CA SER A 512 -28.47 18.65 -18.15
C SER A 512 -28.82 17.75 -19.34
N ALA A 513 -29.75 16.84 -19.13
CA ALA A 513 -30.62 16.28 -20.16
C ALA A 513 -31.95 15.89 -19.51
#